data_AF-A0A7J6KQ24-F1
#
_entry.id   AF-A0A7J6KQ24-F1
#
_cell.length_a   1.000
_cell.length_b   1.000
_cell.length_c   1.000
_cell.angle_alpha   90.00
_cell.angle_beta   90.00
_cell.angle_gamma   90.00
#
_symmetry.space_group_name_H-M   'P 1'
#
loop_
_entity.id
_entity.type
_entity.pdbx_description
1 polymer ?
#
loop_
_entity_poly.entity_id
_entity_poly.type
_entity_poly.pdbx_seq_one_letter_code
_entity_poly.pdbx_strand_id
1 'polypeptide(L)'
;MNMPLIGLGTYLTPDDVAPTTVVAGIKAGYRYIDTAFLYENHRGVGEGIKKAIEEGIVTREELFVTTKLWMIHYRPDLVRPVVEQCLKELNLDYVDQMLMHYPCPLATHDPAKDPNWMWPRNEKGQLDAMPSLKLIDTWRELEKCVDDGLVRSIGVSNFDTNEIDEILAMCR
;
A
#
# COMPACT_ATOMS: atom_id res chain seq x y z
N MET A 1 -3.94 5.47 18.11
CA MET A 1 -2.97 4.80 17.23
C MET A 1 -1.58 5.25 17.64
N ASN A 2 -0.60 4.36 17.74
CA ASN A 2 0.79 4.70 18.04
C ASN A 2 1.69 4.06 16.99
N MET A 3 2.39 4.87 16.19
CA MET A 3 3.27 4.39 15.14
C MET A 3 4.68 4.15 15.70
N PRO A 4 5.26 2.94 15.60
CA PRO A 4 6.62 2.68 16.04
C PRO A 4 7.65 3.50 15.25
N LEU A 5 8.67 4.02 15.93
CA LEU A 5 9.72 4.85 15.33
C LEU A 5 10.63 4.08 14.36
N ILE A 6 10.72 2.76 14.52
CA ILE A 6 11.58 1.89 13.71
C ILE A 6 10.70 0.81 13.06
N GLY A 7 10.80 0.70 11.74
CA GLY A 7 10.07 -0.27 10.93
C GLY A 7 10.99 -1.10 10.03
N LEU A 8 10.51 -2.29 9.68
CA LEU A 8 11.12 -3.17 8.71
C LEU A 8 10.54 -2.86 7.32
N GLY A 9 11.35 -2.30 6.43
CA GLY A 9 10.97 -2.11 5.03
C GLY A 9 11.16 -3.40 4.22
N THR A 10 10.21 -3.69 3.33
CA THR A 10 10.23 -4.92 2.50
C THR A 10 10.51 -4.66 1.02
N TYR A 11 10.85 -3.43 0.62
CA TYR A 11 11.22 -3.16 -0.78
C TYR A 11 12.43 -4.01 -1.21
N LEU A 12 12.38 -4.54 -2.43
CA LEU A 12 13.37 -5.47 -3.01
C LEU A 12 13.55 -6.80 -2.27
N THR A 13 12.70 -7.11 -1.29
CA THR A 13 12.65 -8.44 -0.69
C THR A 13 11.81 -9.34 -1.60
N PRO A 14 12.36 -10.43 -2.16
CA PRO A 14 11.58 -11.37 -2.95
C PRO A 14 10.42 -11.95 -2.15
N ASP A 15 9.29 -12.23 -2.81
CA ASP A 15 8.07 -12.73 -2.15
C ASP A 15 8.31 -14.03 -1.39
N ASP A 16 9.14 -14.93 -1.92
CA ASP A 16 9.50 -16.21 -1.27
C ASP A 16 10.47 -16.06 -0.08
N VAL A 17 11.14 -14.91 0.05
CA VAL A 17 12.07 -14.56 1.15
C VAL A 17 11.40 -13.66 2.20
N ALA A 18 10.30 -12.99 1.84
CA ALA A 18 9.56 -12.10 2.73
C ALA A 18 9.07 -12.79 4.03
N PRO A 19 8.54 -14.04 4.03
CA PRO A 19 8.04 -14.66 5.24
C PRO A 19 9.12 -14.81 6.32
N THR A 20 10.29 -15.32 5.94
CA THR A 20 11.43 -15.51 6.86
C THR A 20 11.99 -14.17 7.34
N THR A 21 12.04 -13.17 6.45
CA THR A 21 12.49 -11.81 6.78
C THR A 21 11.57 -11.14 7.82
N VAL A 22 10.26 -11.22 7.62
CA VAL A 22 9.25 -10.65 8.53
C VAL A 22 9.29 -11.34 9.89
N VAL A 23 9.31 -12.67 9.92
CA VAL A 23 9.39 -13.42 11.20
C VAL A 23 10.67 -13.07 11.96
N ALA A 24 11.81 -12.97 11.27
CA ALA A 24 13.08 -12.59 11.90
C ALA A 24 13.02 -11.16 12.46
N GLY A 25 12.45 -10.21 11.72
CA GLY A 25 12.26 -8.84 12.19
C GLY A 25 11.37 -8.77 13.44
N ILE A 26 10.25 -9.47 13.44
CA ILE A 26 9.35 -9.52 14.60
C ILE A 26 10.04 -10.12 15.84
N LYS A 27 10.81 -11.21 15.65
CA LYS A 27 11.64 -11.83 16.73
C LYS A 27 12.73 -10.89 17.24
N ALA A 28 13.27 -10.02 16.38
CA ALA A 28 14.24 -9.00 16.75
C ALA A 28 13.60 -7.78 17.45
N GLY A 29 12.27 -7.72 17.56
CA GLY A 29 11.54 -6.67 18.28
C GLY A 29 10.88 -5.62 17.37
N TYR A 30 10.95 -5.76 16.04
CA TYR A 30 10.20 -4.87 15.15
C TYR A 30 8.70 -5.04 15.37
N ARG A 31 7.99 -3.90 15.41
CA ARG A 31 6.53 -3.83 15.50
C ARG A 31 5.92 -2.99 14.38
N TYR A 32 6.74 -2.49 13.47
CA TYR A 32 6.29 -1.80 12.26
C TYR A 32 6.84 -2.53 11.03
N ILE A 33 5.96 -2.88 10.09
CA ILE A 33 6.28 -3.48 8.79
C ILE A 33 5.78 -2.54 7.69
N ASP A 34 6.68 -2.14 6.79
CA ASP A 34 6.37 -1.31 5.62
C ASP A 34 6.47 -2.13 4.33
N THR A 35 5.39 -2.19 3.57
CA THR A 35 5.29 -2.85 2.26
C THR A 35 4.57 -1.93 1.25
N ALA A 36 4.32 -2.39 0.02
CA ALA A 36 3.58 -1.67 -1.01
C ALA A 36 3.11 -2.61 -2.11
N PHE A 37 2.04 -2.25 -2.81
CA PHE A 37 1.55 -3.03 -3.95
C PHE A 37 2.65 -3.25 -5.01
N LEU A 38 3.43 -2.21 -5.30
CA LEU A 38 4.55 -2.26 -6.25
C LEU A 38 5.60 -3.32 -5.91
N TYR A 39 5.75 -3.69 -4.63
CA TYR A 39 6.86 -4.56 -4.22
C TYR A 39 6.61 -6.02 -4.58
N GLU A 40 5.37 -6.36 -5.00
CA GLU A 40 4.97 -7.70 -5.45
C GLU A 40 5.28 -8.79 -4.41
N ASN A 41 5.27 -8.42 -3.12
CA ASN A 41 5.63 -9.32 -2.02
C ASN A 41 4.62 -9.36 -0.87
N HIS A 42 3.38 -8.89 -1.08
CA HIS A 42 2.34 -8.88 -0.04
C HIS A 42 2.02 -10.27 0.49
N ARG A 43 2.02 -11.28 -0.37
CA ARG A 43 1.72 -12.67 0.00
C ARG A 43 2.73 -13.20 1.00
N GLY A 44 4.01 -13.08 0.69
CA GLY A 44 5.09 -13.50 1.58
C GLY A 44 5.15 -12.68 2.87
N VAL A 45 4.90 -11.37 2.80
CA VAL A 45 4.80 -10.54 4.01
C VAL A 45 3.64 -11.02 4.90
N GLY A 46 2.47 -11.27 4.30
CA GLY A 46 1.29 -11.78 5.00
C GLY A 46 1.50 -13.14 5.64
N GLU A 47 2.14 -14.07 4.93
CA GLU A 47 2.55 -15.37 5.47
C GLU A 47 3.49 -15.22 6.68
N GLY A 48 4.45 -14.30 6.61
CA GLY A 48 5.36 -14.00 7.72
C GLY A 48 4.64 -13.45 8.96
N ILE A 49 3.71 -12.50 8.75
CA ILE A 49 2.88 -11.95 9.83
C ILE A 49 2.02 -13.05 10.47
N LYS A 50 1.29 -13.80 9.65
CA LYS A 50 0.43 -14.90 10.09
C LYS A 50 1.22 -15.90 10.93
N LYS A 51 2.39 -16.33 10.44
CA LYS A 51 3.26 -17.27 11.15
C LYS A 51 3.72 -16.71 12.49
N ALA A 52 4.11 -15.45 12.57
CA ALA A 52 4.53 -14.84 13.83
C ALA A 52 3.41 -14.77 14.88
N ILE A 53 2.16 -14.56 14.43
CA ILE A 53 0.97 -14.60 15.28
C ILE A 53 0.66 -16.03 15.74
N GLU A 54 0.68 -17.00 14.82
CA GLU A 54 0.44 -18.42 15.14
C GLU A 54 1.52 -19.01 16.08
N GLU A 55 2.77 -18.57 15.97
CA GLU A 55 3.86 -18.91 16.90
C GLU A 55 3.75 -18.18 18.26
N GLY A 56 2.79 -17.27 18.43
CA GLY A 56 2.55 -16.53 19.67
C GLY A 56 3.62 -15.49 20.00
N ILE A 57 4.36 -15.00 18.99
CA ILE A 57 5.43 -14.01 19.17
C ILE A 57 4.85 -12.60 19.35
N VAL A 58 3.75 -12.33 18.65
CA VAL A 58 2.99 -11.07 18.67
C VAL A 58 1.51 -11.32 18.42
N THR A 59 0.64 -10.39 18.80
CA THR A 59 -0.74 -10.31 18.28
C THR A 59 -0.83 -9.36 17.09
N ARG A 60 -1.96 -9.37 16.37
CA ARG A 60 -2.17 -8.45 15.24
C ARG A 60 -2.12 -6.98 15.70
N GLU A 61 -2.68 -6.68 16.86
CA GLU A 61 -2.79 -5.32 17.41
C GLU A 61 -1.44 -4.76 17.88
N GLU A 62 -0.46 -5.62 18.12
CA GLU A 62 0.92 -5.21 18.43
C GLU A 62 1.71 -4.79 17.20
N LEU A 63 1.22 -5.12 16.00
CA LEU A 63 1.86 -4.75 14.74
C LEU A 63 1.22 -3.51 14.14
N PHE A 64 2.07 -2.63 13.62
CA PHE A 64 1.73 -1.56 12.72
C PHE A 64 2.10 -1.99 11.30
N VAL A 65 1.14 -2.07 10.39
CA VAL A 65 1.40 -2.48 9.00
C VAL A 65 1.03 -1.33 8.06
N THR A 66 2.02 -0.86 7.29
CA THR A 66 1.83 0.12 6.21
C THR A 66 1.88 -0.57 4.87
N THR A 67 0.94 -0.24 3.99
CA THR A 67 1.03 -0.55 2.56
C THR A 67 0.73 0.68 1.71
N LYS A 68 0.93 0.59 0.39
CA LYS A 68 0.86 1.75 -0.51
C LYS A 68 0.10 1.41 -1.79
N LEU A 69 -0.86 2.28 -2.12
CA LEU A 69 -1.63 2.25 -3.36
C LEU A 69 -0.75 2.72 -4.52
N TRP A 70 -0.62 1.86 -5.54
CA TRP A 70 0.17 2.18 -6.72
C TRP A 70 -0.52 3.14 -7.70
N MET A 71 0.26 3.90 -8.47
CA MET A 71 -0.18 4.99 -9.35
C MET A 71 -1.25 4.60 -10.39
N ILE A 72 -1.25 3.34 -10.84
CA ILE A 72 -2.22 2.80 -11.82
C ILE A 72 -3.60 2.53 -11.20
N HIS A 73 -3.76 2.68 -9.89
CA HIS A 73 -4.99 2.40 -9.14
C HIS A 73 -5.68 3.66 -8.62
N TYR A 74 -5.30 4.84 -9.12
CA TYR A 74 -5.80 6.12 -8.59
C TYR A 74 -7.21 6.47 -9.09
N ARG A 75 -7.72 5.75 -10.11
CA ARG A 75 -9.12 5.87 -10.50
C ARG A 75 -10.03 5.49 -9.33
N PRO A 76 -11.02 6.32 -8.96
CA PRO A 76 -11.86 6.08 -7.78
C PRO A 76 -12.48 4.68 -7.70
N ASP A 77 -12.94 4.14 -8.84
CA ASP A 77 -13.57 2.82 -8.90
C ASP A 77 -12.59 1.65 -8.67
N LEU A 78 -11.28 1.90 -8.71
CA LEU A 78 -10.25 0.89 -8.47
C LEU A 78 -9.70 0.89 -7.05
N VAL A 79 -9.84 2.01 -6.31
CA VAL A 79 -9.20 2.19 -5.00
C VAL A 79 -9.61 1.09 -4.02
N ARG A 80 -10.91 0.94 -3.75
CA ARG A 80 -11.41 -0.06 -2.81
C ARG A 80 -11.07 -1.50 -3.23
N PRO A 81 -11.34 -1.94 -4.49
CA PRO A 81 -10.95 -3.28 -4.93
C PRO A 81 -9.47 -3.60 -4.69
N VAL A 82 -8.59 -2.63 -4.90
CA VAL A 82 -7.14 -2.82 -4.71
C VAL A 82 -6.75 -2.82 -3.23
N VAL A 83 -7.41 -2.01 -2.40
CA VAL A 83 -7.25 -2.07 -0.93
C VAL A 83 -7.63 -3.46 -0.42
N GLU A 84 -8.79 -3.98 -0.85
CA GLU A 84 -9.27 -5.32 -0.49
C GLU A 84 -8.33 -6.42 -1.02
N GLN A 85 -7.76 -6.25 -2.21
CA GLN A 85 -6.71 -7.15 -2.72
C GLN A 85 -5.47 -7.14 -1.83
N CYS A 86 -4.94 -5.97 -1.47
CA CYS A 86 -3.78 -5.86 -0.58
C CYS A 86 -4.04 -6.59 0.75
N LEU A 87 -5.21 -6.38 1.35
CA LEU A 87 -5.62 -7.02 2.61
C LEU A 87 -5.69 -8.54 2.47
N LYS A 88 -6.29 -9.04 1.39
CA LYS A 88 -6.36 -10.46 1.09
C LYS A 88 -4.97 -11.09 0.94
N GLU A 89 -4.08 -10.45 0.20
CA GLU A 89 -2.71 -10.95 -0.01
C GLU A 89 -1.89 -10.91 1.28
N LEU A 90 -2.06 -9.87 2.09
CA LEU A 90 -1.44 -9.76 3.42
C LEU A 90 -2.07 -10.69 4.47
N ASN A 91 -3.21 -11.32 4.16
CA ASN A 91 -4.01 -12.10 5.11
C ASN A 91 -4.38 -11.29 6.37
N LEU A 92 -4.86 -10.06 6.17
CA LEU A 92 -5.25 -9.12 7.22
C LEU A 92 -6.66 -8.58 6.98
N ASP A 93 -7.40 -8.33 8.06
CA ASP A 93 -8.70 -7.64 7.99
C ASP A 93 -8.56 -6.12 7.84
N TYR A 94 -7.44 -5.56 8.29
CA TYR A 94 -7.10 -4.14 8.17
C TYR A 94 -5.59 -3.91 8.09
N VAL A 95 -5.19 -2.78 7.50
CA VAL A 95 -3.84 -2.20 7.66
C VAL A 95 -3.89 -0.96 8.53
N ASP A 96 -2.79 -0.67 9.22
CA ASP A 96 -2.70 0.50 10.09
C ASP A 96 -2.55 1.78 9.28
N GLN A 97 -1.88 1.70 8.13
CA GLN A 97 -1.70 2.83 7.22
C GLN A 97 -1.74 2.41 5.75
N MET A 98 -2.45 3.20 4.94
CA MET A 98 -2.41 3.14 3.47
C MET A 98 -1.88 4.46 2.91
N LEU A 99 -0.83 4.41 2.10
CA LEU A 99 -0.25 5.60 1.48
C LEU A 99 -0.56 5.67 -0.02
N MET A 100 -0.84 6.86 -0.54
CA MET A 100 -0.68 7.13 -1.97
C MET A 100 0.81 7.14 -2.30
N HIS A 101 1.28 6.15 -3.07
CA HIS A 101 2.71 5.90 -3.24
C HIS A 101 3.49 7.01 -3.97
N TYR A 102 2.90 7.68 -4.97
CA TYR A 102 3.50 8.78 -5.73
C TYR A 102 2.41 9.68 -6.32
N PRO A 103 2.60 11.01 -6.44
CA PRO A 103 1.60 11.96 -6.90
C PRO A 103 1.41 12.00 -8.43
N CYS A 104 1.58 10.87 -9.11
CA CYS A 104 1.52 10.79 -10.58
C CYS A 104 0.52 9.71 -11.02
N PRO A 105 -0.77 10.05 -11.23
CA PRO A 105 -1.76 9.09 -11.70
C PRO A 105 -1.37 8.53 -13.07
N LEU A 106 -1.40 7.20 -13.22
CA LEU A 106 -1.13 6.51 -14.48
C LEU A 106 -2.37 5.74 -14.94
N ALA A 107 -2.47 5.49 -16.25
CA ALA A 107 -3.53 4.68 -16.83
C ALA A 107 -3.47 3.23 -16.31
N THR A 108 -4.63 2.59 -16.15
CA THR A 108 -4.68 1.18 -15.76
C THR A 108 -4.68 0.31 -17.02
N HIS A 109 -3.66 -0.51 -17.19
CA HIS A 109 -3.59 -1.49 -18.29
C HIS A 109 -3.95 -2.90 -17.80
N ASP A 110 -4.51 -3.72 -18.69
CA ASP A 110 -4.86 -5.11 -18.41
C ASP A 110 -3.57 -5.94 -18.31
N PRO A 111 -3.24 -6.55 -17.15
CA PRO A 111 -2.04 -7.36 -16.98
C PRO A 111 -1.95 -8.55 -17.93
N ALA A 112 -3.09 -9.04 -18.45
CA ALA A 112 -3.12 -10.13 -19.42
C ALA A 112 -2.73 -9.68 -20.84
N LYS A 113 -2.69 -8.37 -21.11
CA LYS A 113 -2.42 -7.79 -22.44
C LYS A 113 -1.17 -6.92 -22.47
N ASP A 114 -0.76 -6.36 -21.34
CA ASP A 114 0.43 -5.52 -21.24
C ASP A 114 1.40 -6.10 -20.20
N PRO A 115 2.55 -6.66 -20.61
CA PRO A 115 3.58 -7.11 -19.68
C PRO A 115 4.21 -5.97 -18.87
N ASN A 116 4.03 -4.70 -19.27
CA ASN A 116 4.46 -3.52 -18.54
C ASN A 116 3.31 -2.85 -17.78
N TRP A 117 2.21 -3.55 -17.46
CA TRP A 117 1.04 -2.95 -16.81
C TRP A 117 1.32 -2.18 -15.51
N MET A 118 2.41 -2.51 -14.79
CA MET A 118 2.85 -1.76 -13.59
C MET A 118 3.50 -0.41 -13.92
N TRP A 119 3.98 -0.25 -15.17
CA TRP A 119 4.61 0.93 -15.73
C TRP A 119 4.05 1.20 -17.14
N PRO A 120 2.74 1.46 -17.23
CA PRO A 120 1.99 1.50 -18.48
C PRO A 120 2.59 2.53 -19.44
N ARG A 121 2.65 2.20 -20.72
CA ARG A 121 3.16 3.09 -21.77
C ARG A 121 2.10 3.40 -22.81
N ASN A 122 2.00 4.67 -23.20
CA ASN A 122 1.13 5.11 -24.28
C ASN A 122 1.70 4.71 -25.66
N GLU A 123 0.97 5.03 -26.73
CA GLU A 123 1.37 4.72 -28.11
C GLU A 123 2.75 5.30 -28.52
N LYS A 124 3.24 6.32 -27.80
CA LYS A 124 4.56 6.95 -28.02
C LYS A 124 5.67 6.33 -27.17
N GLY A 125 5.38 5.27 -26.40
CA GLY A 125 6.32 4.62 -25.49
C GLY A 125 6.63 5.41 -24.21
N GLN A 126 5.92 6.51 -23.95
CA GLN A 126 6.05 7.31 -22.72
C GLN A 126 5.14 6.73 -21.64
N LEU A 127 5.41 7.03 -20.36
CA LEU A 127 4.48 6.67 -19.28
C LEU A 127 3.08 7.21 -19.60
N ASP A 128 2.07 6.36 -19.50
CA ASP A 128 0.69 6.73 -19.81
C ASP A 128 0.06 7.49 -18.63
N ALA A 129 0.41 8.76 -18.50
CA ALA A 129 -0.03 9.61 -17.41
C ALA A 129 -1.48 10.07 -17.58
N MET A 130 -2.20 10.21 -16.45
CA MET A 130 -3.57 10.73 -16.40
C MET A 130 -3.61 12.11 -15.74
N PRO A 131 -3.18 13.19 -16.42
CA PRO A 131 -3.06 14.53 -15.82
C PRO A 131 -4.41 15.17 -15.45
N SER A 132 -5.53 14.64 -15.96
CA SER A 132 -6.88 15.10 -15.62
C SER A 132 -7.45 14.43 -14.36
N LEU A 133 -6.83 13.36 -13.87
CA LEU A 133 -7.24 12.70 -12.64
C LEU A 133 -6.75 13.51 -11.45
N LYS A 134 -7.67 13.90 -10.57
CA LYS A 134 -7.34 14.69 -9.37
C LYS A 134 -7.06 13.77 -8.19
N LEU A 135 -5.92 13.95 -7.53
CA LEU A 135 -5.51 13.13 -6.37
C LEU A 135 -6.53 13.15 -5.24
N ILE A 136 -7.27 14.25 -5.09
CA ILE A 136 -8.35 14.36 -4.09
C ILE A 136 -9.50 13.36 -4.32
N ASP A 137 -9.76 12.95 -5.57
CA ASP A 137 -10.81 11.98 -5.86
C ASP A 137 -10.37 10.58 -5.40
N THR A 138 -9.08 10.25 -5.55
CA THR A 138 -8.48 9.04 -4.97
C THR A 138 -8.50 9.10 -3.44
N TRP A 139 -8.11 10.24 -2.86
CA TRP A 139 -8.08 10.46 -1.41
C TRP A 139 -9.45 10.22 -0.77
N ARG A 140 -10.53 10.71 -1.38
CA ARG A 140 -11.91 10.51 -0.88
C ARG A 140 -12.34 9.05 -0.86
N GLU A 141 -11.86 8.22 -1.79
CA GLU A 141 -12.13 6.78 -1.72
C GLU A 141 -11.30 6.10 -0.62
N LEU A 142 -10.08 6.58 -0.34
CA LEU A 142 -9.30 6.14 0.81
C LEU A 142 -9.95 6.56 2.14
N GLU A 143 -10.54 7.76 2.24
CA GLU A 143 -11.35 8.19 3.40
C GLU A 143 -12.49 7.19 3.67
N LYS A 144 -13.23 6.76 2.64
CA LYS A 144 -14.27 5.72 2.81
C LYS A 144 -13.70 4.38 3.28
N CYS A 145 -12.50 4.01 2.84
CA CYS A 145 -11.84 2.79 3.33
C CYS A 145 -11.46 2.91 4.81
N VAL A 146 -11.24 4.14 5.31
CA VAL A 146 -11.08 4.41 6.75
C VAL A 146 -12.42 4.28 7.48
N ASP A 147 -13.49 4.90 6.95
CA ASP A 147 -14.83 4.80 7.51
C ASP A 147 -15.30 3.33 7.64
N ASP A 148 -14.98 2.50 6.66
CA ASP A 148 -15.31 1.07 6.62
C ASP A 148 -14.36 0.18 7.43
N GLY A 149 -13.30 0.75 8.05
CA GLY A 149 -12.36 0.03 8.91
C GLY A 149 -11.34 -0.86 8.19
N LEU A 150 -11.26 -0.80 6.86
CA LEU A 150 -10.26 -1.52 6.05
C LEU A 150 -8.84 -0.96 6.26
N VAL A 151 -8.77 0.34 6.57
CA VAL A 151 -7.54 1.08 6.81
C VAL A 151 -7.74 1.94 8.05
N ARG A 152 -6.77 2.01 8.96
CA ARG A 152 -6.93 2.87 10.16
C ARG A 152 -6.43 4.30 9.99
N SER A 153 -5.48 4.53 9.08
CA SER A 153 -4.97 5.86 8.74
C SER A 153 -4.54 5.93 7.29
N ILE A 154 -4.61 7.10 6.67
CA ILE A 154 -4.21 7.31 5.28
C ILE A 154 -3.15 8.41 5.19
N GLY A 155 -2.35 8.39 4.15
CA GLY A 155 -1.29 9.38 3.96
C GLY A 155 -0.72 9.37 2.56
N VAL A 156 0.42 10.03 2.40
CA VAL A 156 1.09 10.24 1.11
C VAL A 156 2.57 9.85 1.19
N SER A 157 3.15 9.51 0.05
CA SER A 157 4.58 9.23 -0.12
C SER A 157 5.08 9.92 -1.38
N ASN A 158 6.25 10.58 -1.30
CA ASN A 158 6.86 11.31 -2.42
C ASN A 158 6.06 12.53 -2.93
N PHE A 159 5.19 13.10 -2.10
CA PHE A 159 4.44 14.31 -2.43
C PHE A 159 5.24 15.55 -2.03
N ASP A 160 5.15 16.60 -2.83
CA ASP A 160 5.67 17.92 -2.49
C ASP A 160 4.69 18.72 -1.61
N THR A 161 5.11 19.92 -1.17
CA THR A 161 4.30 20.75 -0.27
C THR A 161 3.01 21.25 -0.93
N ASN A 162 3.01 21.56 -2.22
CA ASN A 162 1.83 22.07 -2.90
C ASN A 162 0.79 20.95 -3.06
N GLU A 163 1.23 19.75 -3.43
CA GLU A 163 0.36 18.57 -3.55
C GLU A 163 -0.26 18.19 -2.20
N ILE A 164 0.50 18.31 -1.11
CA ILE A 164 0.00 18.10 0.25
C ILE A 164 -1.03 19.18 0.61
N ASP A 165 -0.72 20.45 0.36
CA ASP A 165 -1.62 21.58 0.67
C ASP A 165 -2.96 21.46 -0.08
N GLU A 166 -2.94 21.01 -1.34
CA GLU A 166 -4.14 20.75 -2.12
C GLU A 166 -5.03 19.67 -1.47
N ILE A 167 -4.44 18.58 -0.97
CA ILE A 167 -5.18 17.53 -0.26
C ILE A 167 -5.72 18.09 1.07
N LEU A 168 -4.89 18.77 1.86
CA LEU A 168 -5.28 19.33 3.16
C LEU A 168 -6.42 20.34 3.04
N ALA A 169 -6.49 21.07 1.94
CA ALA A 169 -7.57 22.02 1.69
C ALA A 169 -8.94 21.36 1.44
N MET A 170 -8.97 20.05 1.16
CA MET A 170 -10.18 19.34 0.69
C MET A 170 -10.46 18.02 1.42
N CYS A 171 -9.52 17.52 2.24
CA CYS A 171 -9.71 16.32 3.06
C CYS A 171 -10.62 16.59 4.27
N ARG A 172 -11.19 15.53 4.85
CA ARG A 172 -12.13 15.61 5.97
C ARG A 172 -11.50 15.27 7.31
#